data_AF-R7BYV8-F1
#
_entry.id   AF-R7BYV8-F1
#
_cell.length_a   1.000
_cell.length_b   1.000
_cell.length_c   1.000
_cell.angle_alpha   90.00
_cell.angle_beta   90.00
_cell.angle_gamma   90.00
#
_symmetry.space_group_name_H-M   'P 1'
#
loop_
_entity.id
_entity.type
_entity.pdbx_description
1 polymer ?
#
loop_
_entity_poly.entity_id
_entity_poly.type
_entity_poly.pdbx_seq_one_letter_code
_entity_poly.pdbx_strand_id
1 'polypeptide(L)'
;MATLQFVFRLDAEVGQKVKEVSERLGISATDAFRMFAYAYVQSGGFPFPIRLNQEKNKAEPFASEAEMNDFVQAAGADMMRRFDEEEARHGAR
;
A
#
# COMPACT_ATOMS: atom_id res chain seq x y z
N MET A 1 -34.26 -5.02 -21.86
CA MET A 1 -32.86 -4.76 -21.50
C MET A 1 -32.12 -6.09 -21.47
N ALA A 2 -30.91 -6.17 -22.03
CA ALA A 2 -30.09 -7.37 -21.95
C ALA A 2 -29.40 -7.46 -20.57
N THR A 3 -29.36 -8.64 -19.98
CA THR A 3 -28.64 -8.92 -18.73
C THR A 3 -27.27 -9.53 -19.05
N LEU A 4 -26.22 -9.06 -18.38
CA LEU A 4 -24.88 -9.63 -18.45
C LEU A 4 -24.52 -10.33 -17.13
N GLN A 5 -23.79 -11.44 -17.21
CA GLN A 5 -23.31 -12.18 -16.04
C GLN A 5 -21.84 -11.84 -15.76
N PHE A 6 -21.55 -11.55 -14.49
CA PHE A 6 -20.19 -11.41 -13.98
C PHE A 6 -19.89 -12.57 -13.02
N VAL A 7 -18.70 -13.17 -13.16
CA VAL A 7 -18.21 -14.25 -12.28
C VAL A 7 -16.84 -13.84 -11.75
N PHE A 8 -16.71 -13.85 -10.42
CA PHE A 8 -15.48 -13.48 -9.73
C PHE A 8 -14.95 -14.66 -8.93
N ARG A 9 -13.62 -14.82 -8.92
CA ARG A 9 -12.94 -15.70 -7.96
C ARG A 9 -12.46 -14.84 -6.80
N LEU A 10 -12.74 -15.27 -5.59
CA LEU A 10 -12.33 -14.62 -4.35
C LEU A 10 -11.65 -15.67 -3.47
N ASP A 11 -10.70 -15.23 -2.65
CA ASP A 11 -10.17 -16.06 -1.58
C ASP A 11 -11.31 -16.45 -0.63
N ALA A 12 -11.23 -17.66 -0.08
CA ALA A 12 -12.30 -18.22 0.75
C ALA A 12 -12.66 -17.32 1.94
N GLU A 13 -11.64 -16.76 2.61
CA GLU A 13 -11.82 -15.85 3.75
C GLU A 13 -12.54 -14.55 3.36
N VAL A 14 -12.19 -13.98 2.21
CA VAL A 14 -12.82 -12.76 1.69
C VAL A 14 -14.27 -13.05 1.31
N GLY A 15 -14.52 -14.17 0.62
CA GLY A 15 -15.87 -14.60 0.28
C GLY A 15 -16.77 -14.81 1.50
N GLN A 16 -16.23 -15.38 2.59
CA GLN A 16 -16.98 -15.56 3.83
C GLN A 16 -17.33 -14.23 4.50
N LYS A 17 -16.38 -13.28 4.54
CA LYS A 17 -16.63 -11.93 5.08
C LYS A 17 -17.68 -11.17 4.28
N VAL A 18 -17.67 -11.27 2.95
CA VAL A 18 -18.69 -10.65 2.10
C VAL A 18 -20.07 -11.19 2.44
N LYS A 19 -20.22 -12.51 2.62
CA LYS A 19 -21.49 -13.12 3.03
C LYS A 19 -21.95 -12.61 4.40
N GLU A 20 -21.08 -12.68 5.40
CA GLU A 20 -21.40 -12.24 6.77
C GLU A 20 -21.86 -10.78 6.82
N VAL A 21 -21.12 -9.87 6.17
CA VAL A 21 -21.47 -8.44 6.14
C VAL A 21 -22.79 -8.22 5.40
N SER A 22 -23.02 -8.91 4.28
CA SER A 22 -24.28 -8.79 3.51
C SER A 22 -25.47 -9.26 4.34
N GLU A 23 -25.35 -10.40 5.03
CA GLU A 23 -26.38 -10.94 5.92
C GLU A 23 -26.71 -9.97 7.06
N ARG A 24 -25.69 -9.37 7.69
CA ARG A 24 -25.87 -8.35 8.73
C ARG A 24 -26.55 -7.07 8.23
N LEU A 25 -26.41 -6.77 6.94
CA LEU A 25 -27.08 -5.66 6.26
C LEU A 25 -28.49 -6.04 5.74
N GLY A 26 -28.88 -7.31 5.83
CA GLY A 26 -30.17 -7.80 5.33
C GLY A 26 -30.26 -7.89 3.81
N ILE A 27 -29.13 -8.00 3.10
CA ILE A 27 -29.06 -8.09 1.64
C ILE A 27 -28.28 -9.32 1.18
N SER A 28 -28.45 -9.73 -0.08
CA SER A 28 -27.58 -10.76 -0.65
C SER A 28 -26.22 -10.18 -1.07
N ALA A 29 -25.18 -11.02 -1.12
CA ALA A 29 -23.88 -10.62 -1.67
C ALA A 29 -24.01 -10.11 -3.11
N THR A 30 -24.90 -10.72 -3.91
CA THR A 30 -25.18 -10.28 -5.28
C THR A 30 -25.74 -8.85 -5.31
N ASP A 31 -26.61 -8.49 -4.37
CA ASP A 31 -27.15 -7.13 -4.29
C ASP A 31 -26.07 -6.13 -3.90
N ALA A 32 -25.18 -6.49 -2.97
CA ALA A 32 -24.02 -5.65 -2.64
C ALA A 32 -23.13 -5.37 -3.86
N PHE A 33 -22.82 -6.40 -4.67
CA PHE A 33 -22.04 -6.22 -5.90
C PHE A 33 -22.78 -5.41 -6.97
N ARG A 34 -24.11 -5.58 -7.12
CA ARG A 34 -24.92 -4.75 -8.02
C ARG A 34 -24.89 -3.29 -7.59
N MET A 35 -25.09 -3.02 -6.30
CA MET A 35 -25.02 -1.66 -5.75
C MET A 35 -23.66 -1.03 -5.99
N PHE A 36 -22.57 -1.77 -5.76
CA PHE A 36 -21.23 -1.30 -6.09
C PHE A 36 -21.07 -0.97 -7.57
N ALA A 37 -21.55 -1.83 -8.48
CA ALA A 37 -21.46 -1.59 -9.92
C ALA A 37 -22.19 -0.30 -10.34
N TYR A 38 -23.38 -0.05 -9.79
CA TYR A 38 -24.10 1.20 -10.03
C TYR A 38 -23.35 2.42 -9.49
N ALA A 39 -22.84 2.34 -8.26
CA ALA A 39 -22.08 3.43 -7.65
C ALA A 39 -20.77 3.72 -8.42
N TYR A 40 -20.11 2.66 -8.93
CA TYR A 40 -18.90 2.77 -9.74
C TYR A 40 -19.16 3.55 -11.03
N VAL A 41 -20.22 3.18 -11.76
CA VAL A 41 -20.61 3.87 -13.00
C VAL A 41 -21.03 5.31 -12.71
N GLN A 42 -21.84 5.54 -11.67
CA GLN A 42 -22.33 6.87 -11.30
C GLN A 42 -21.18 7.81 -10.91
N SER A 43 -20.14 7.29 -10.27
CA SER A 43 -18.97 8.06 -9.85
C SER A 43 -17.91 8.21 -10.94
N GLY A 44 -18.08 7.57 -12.11
CA GLY A 44 -17.06 7.52 -13.15
C GLY A 44 -15.81 6.73 -12.76
N GLY A 45 -15.90 5.84 -11.77
CA GLY A 45 -14.77 5.16 -11.14
C GLY A 45 -15.13 4.67 -9.74
N PHE A 46 -14.14 4.34 -8.92
CA PHE A 46 -14.42 3.81 -7.58
C PHE A 46 -15.18 4.83 -6.72
N PRO A 47 -16.26 4.42 -6.03
CA PRO A 47 -17.07 5.31 -5.18
C PRO A 47 -16.41 5.62 -3.83
N PHE A 48 -15.12 5.29 -3.69
CA PHE A 48 -14.30 5.58 -2.53
C PHE A 48 -12.88 5.92 -3.00
N PRO A 49 -12.10 6.70 -2.22
CA PRO A 49 -10.74 7.06 -2.59
C PRO A 49 -9.85 5.81 -2.66
N ILE A 50 -9.38 5.46 -3.86
CA ILE A 50 -8.29 4.50 -4.00
C ILE A 50 -6.98 5.26 -3.82
N ARG A 51 -6.27 4.94 -2.74
CA ARG A 51 -4.90 5.39 -2.51
C ARG A 51 -3.99 4.18 -2.60
N LEU A 52 -2.84 4.31 -3.27
CA LEU A 52 -1.73 3.39 -3.05
C LEU A 52 -1.40 3.43 -1.55
N ASN A 53 -1.09 2.28 -0.95
CA ASN A 53 -0.69 2.22 0.44
C ASN A 53 0.65 2.96 0.61
N GLN A 54 0.57 4.27 0.83
CA GLN A 54 1.71 5.17 0.98
C GLN A 54 2.47 4.92 2.28
N GLU A 55 1.93 4.14 3.23
CA GLU A 55 2.63 3.81 4.47
C GLU A 55 3.88 2.94 4.26
N LYS A 56 4.00 2.27 3.10
CA LYS A 56 5.24 1.56 2.76
C LYS A 56 6.29 2.42 2.04
N ASN A 57 5.95 3.64 1.61
CA ASN A 57 6.79 4.47 0.74
C ASN A 57 6.95 5.93 1.20
N LYS A 58 6.48 6.31 2.39
CA LYS A 58 6.85 7.60 2.98
C LYS A 58 8.18 7.44 3.71
N ALA A 59 9.27 7.80 3.04
CA ALA A 59 10.38 8.40 3.79
C ALA A 59 9.80 9.65 4.47
N GLU A 60 9.90 9.73 5.79
CA GLU A 60 9.57 10.95 6.54
C GLU A 60 10.48 12.07 5.99
N PRO A 61 9.92 13.21 5.54
CA PRO A 61 10.73 14.36 5.18
C PRO A 61 11.57 14.81 6.37
N PHE A 62 12.81 15.23 6.15
CA PHE A 62 13.58 15.91 7.18
C PHE A 62 12.82 17.15 7.64
N ALA A 63 12.79 17.41 8.96
CA ALA A 63 12.09 18.55 9.54
C ALA A 63 12.78 19.89 9.21
N SER A 64 14.07 19.86 8.83
CA SER A 64 14.84 21.04 8.41
C SER A 64 16.05 20.70 7.54
N GLU A 65 16.59 21.70 6.84
CA GLU A 65 17.87 21.56 6.11
C GLU A 65 19.04 21.23 7.04
N ALA A 66 18.99 21.67 8.30
CA ALA A 66 20.02 21.34 9.29
C ALA A 66 20.04 19.83 9.58
N GLU A 67 18.86 19.23 9.80
CA GLU A 67 18.73 17.79 10.01
C GLU A 67 19.17 16.97 8.78
N MET A 68 18.83 17.45 7.59
CA MET A 68 19.29 16.83 6.34
C MET A 68 20.83 16.86 6.24
N ASN A 69 21.45 18.00 6.56
CA ASN A 69 22.91 18.15 6.53
C ASN A 69 23.61 17.29 7.58
N ASP A 70 23.04 17.17 8.77
CA ASP A 70 23.55 16.30 9.83
C ASP A 70 23.48 14.82 9.42
N PHE A 71 22.36 14.41 8.81
CA PHE A 71 22.19 13.06 8.30
C PHE A 71 23.22 12.72 7.20
N VAL A 72 23.41 13.64 6.23
CA VAL A 72 24.38 13.45 5.14
C VAL A 72 25.82 13.37 5.68
N GLN A 73 26.17 14.22 6.64
CA GLN A 73 27.49 14.20 7.26
C GLN A 73 27.73 12.91 8.05
N ALA A 74 26.75 12.48 8.83
CA ALA A 74 26.84 11.23 9.59
C ALA A 74 26.98 10.01 8.66
N ALA A 75 26.19 9.95 7.60
CA ALA A 75 26.27 8.88 6.60
C ALA A 75 27.63 8.86 5.88
N GLY A 76 28.16 10.03 5.49
CA GLY A 76 29.47 10.16 4.88
C GLY A 76 30.61 9.72 5.80
N ALA A 77 30.57 10.12 7.08
CA ALA A 77 31.56 9.72 8.08
C ALA A 77 31.49 8.21 8.38
N ASP A 78 30.30 7.61 8.42
CA ASP A 78 30.13 6.17 8.56
C ASP A 78 30.72 5.40 7.37
N MET A 79 30.52 5.91 6.16
CA MET A 79 31.05 5.32 4.94
C MET A 79 32.59 5.37 4.90
N MET A 80 33.20 6.51 5.24
CA MET A 80 34.67 6.62 5.32
C MET A 80 35.25 5.66 6.35
N ARG A 81 34.64 5.58 7.54
CA ARG A 81 35.11 4.66 8.59
C ARG A 81 35.07 3.21 8.14
N ARG A 82 34.02 2.80 7.42
CA ARG A 82 33.92 1.44 6.85
C ARG A 82 35.00 1.19 5.79
N PHE A 83 35.31 2.17 4.95
CA PHE A 83 36.40 2.06 3.98
C PHE A 83 37.76 1.92 4.67
N ASP A 84 38.05 2.74 5.68
CA ASP A 84 39.30 2.64 6.45
C ASP A 84 39.41 1.28 7.18
N GLU A 85 38.31 0.77 7.72
CA GLU A 85 38.24 -0.54 8.35
C GLU A 85 38.42 -1.70 7.35
N GLU A 86 37.98 -1.54 6.10
CA GLU A 86 38.19 -2.53 5.02
C GLU A 86 39.63 -2.47 4.49
N GLU A 87 40.22 -1.29 4.31
CA GLU A 87 41.62 -1.12 3.91
C GLU A 87 42.58 -1.68 4.97
N ALA A 88 42.30 -1.44 6.26
CA ALA A 88 43.10 -2.00 7.36
C ALA A 88 43.04 -3.54 7.41
N ARG A 89 41.91 -4.14 7.00
CA ARG A 89 41.77 -5.61 6.89
C ARG A 89 42.48 -6.19 5.66
N HIS A 90 42.61 -5.42 4.59
CA HIS A 90 43.25 -5.86 3.34
C HIS A 90 44.75 -5.53 3.24
N GLY A 91 45.25 -4.52 3.97
CA GLY A 91 46.67 -4.13 4.02
C GLY A 91 47.55 -4.95 4.97
N ALA A 92 46.99 -5.94 5.68
CA ALA A 92 47.70 -6.79 6.63
C ALA A 92 48.05 -8.20 6.09
N ARG A 93 48.23 -8.34 4.77
CA ARG A 93 48.73 -9.58 4.12
C ARG A 93 50.06 -9.35 3.44
#